data_AF-A0A3D4BJU6-F1
#
_entry.id   AF-A0A3D4BJU6-F1
#
_cell.length_a   1.000
_cell.length_b   1.000
_cell.length_c   1.000
_cell.angle_alpha   90.00
_cell.angle_beta   90.00
_cell.angle_gamma   90.00
#
_symmetry.space_group_name_H-M   'P 1'
#
loop_
_entity.id
_entity.type
_entity.pdbx_description
1 polymer ?
#
loop_
_entity_poly.entity_id
_entity_poly.type
_entity_poly.pdbx_seq_one_letter_code
_entity_poly.pdbx_strand_id
1 'polypeptide(L)'
;MKYTITILLFLISCNQKNTISLGKYSTRKSTNFEKLSNYFIEKCNVLGVELDLRKDSTFTLSTCSYEASGVWNINKDTLFLNHLKNNSSKDSIIDSAEINELKELKKKSEYYLIKDDKLIQSNETVDSESCKITLHLVK
;
A
#
# COMPACT_ATOMS: atom_id res chain seq x y z
N MET A 1 16.08 10.00 56.65
CA MET A 1 15.74 8.84 55.81
C MET A 1 14.70 9.28 54.78
N LYS A 2 14.93 8.95 53.50
CA LYS A 2 13.90 8.64 52.48
C LYS A 2 13.05 9.79 51.91
N TYR A 3 13.62 10.53 50.96
CA TYR A 3 12.86 11.09 49.81
C TYR A 3 13.73 11.03 48.56
N THR A 4 14.04 9.82 48.14
CA THR A 4 14.53 9.50 46.80
C THR A 4 13.69 8.34 46.32
N ILE A 5 13.41 8.28 45.02
CA ILE A 5 12.58 7.27 44.32
C ILE A 5 11.12 7.69 44.13
N THR A 6 10.84 8.66 43.23
CA THR A 6 9.58 8.62 42.46
C THR A 6 9.60 9.42 41.14
N ILE A 7 10.71 9.44 40.38
CA ILE A 7 10.67 9.97 39.00
C ILE A 7 11.61 9.13 38.13
N LEU A 8 11.26 7.87 37.89
CA LEU A 8 11.98 7.01 36.93
C LEU A 8 11.01 5.99 36.30
N LEU A 9 9.86 6.44 35.81
CA LEU A 9 8.82 5.55 35.24
C LEU A 9 8.22 6.07 33.93
N PHE A 10 8.94 6.92 33.20
CA PHE A 10 8.46 7.50 31.92
C PHE A 10 9.31 7.23 30.68
N LEU A 11 10.31 6.34 30.74
CA LEU A 11 11.19 6.06 29.60
C LEU A 11 11.03 4.68 28.96
N ILE A 12 10.00 3.91 29.33
CA ILE A 12 9.61 2.74 28.55
C ILE A 12 8.72 3.21 27.40
N SER A 13 9.26 4.09 26.55
CA SER A 13 8.65 4.35 25.25
C SER A 13 8.79 3.06 24.46
N CYS A 14 7.67 2.35 24.28
CA CYS A 14 7.60 1.10 23.56
C CYS A 14 8.27 1.25 22.21
N ASN A 15 9.40 0.55 22.06
CA ASN A 15 10.03 0.27 20.78
C ASN A 15 9.15 -0.79 20.07
N GLN A 16 7.91 -0.42 19.75
CA GLN A 16 7.01 -1.26 18.99
C GLN A 16 7.58 -1.33 17.58
N LYS A 17 8.38 -2.35 17.31
CA LYS A 17 8.71 -2.71 15.93
C LYS A 17 7.38 -3.03 15.27
N ASN A 18 6.93 -2.15 14.38
CA ASN A 18 5.80 -2.42 13.50
C ASN A 18 6.21 -3.53 12.55
N THR A 19 6.08 -4.78 13.01
CA THR A 19 6.31 -5.96 12.20
C THR A 19 5.10 -6.16 11.33
N ILE A 20 5.27 -6.06 10.01
CA ILE A 20 4.21 -6.42 9.08
C ILE A 20 3.95 -7.93 9.15
N SER A 21 2.69 -8.32 9.11
CA SER A 21 2.32 -9.72 8.95
C SER A 21 2.55 -10.17 7.50
N LEU A 22 3.16 -11.33 7.29
CA LEU A 22 3.32 -11.89 5.94
C LEU A 22 2.00 -12.48 5.45
N GLY A 23 1.81 -12.50 4.14
CA GLY A 23 0.62 -13.07 3.49
C GLY A 23 -0.08 -12.10 2.56
N LYS A 24 -1.35 -12.41 2.29
CA LYS A 24 -2.17 -11.70 1.31
C LYS A 24 -2.86 -10.50 1.94
N TYR A 25 -2.76 -9.37 1.27
CA TYR A 25 -3.44 -8.13 1.57
C TYR A 25 -4.38 -7.80 0.42
N SER A 26 -5.57 -7.28 0.71
CA SER A 26 -6.46 -6.80 -0.35
C SER A 26 -7.26 -5.58 0.09
N THR A 27 -7.70 -4.79 -0.90
CA THR A 27 -8.73 -3.78 -0.66
C THR A 27 -10.01 -4.46 -0.20
N ARG A 28 -10.65 -3.91 0.83
CA ARG A 28 -11.96 -4.41 1.26
C ARG A 28 -12.98 -4.30 0.13
N LYS A 29 -13.94 -5.21 0.09
CA LYS A 29 -15.12 -5.05 -0.77
C LYS A 29 -15.89 -3.80 -0.30
N SER A 30 -16.12 -2.88 -1.22
CA SER A 30 -16.98 -1.72 -0.94
C SER A 30 -18.42 -2.17 -0.72
N THR A 31 -19.04 -1.66 0.33
CA THR A 31 -20.47 -1.82 0.58
C THR A 31 -21.29 -1.06 -0.48
N ASN A 32 -22.56 -1.42 -0.65
CA ASN A 32 -23.44 -0.74 -1.60
C ASN A 32 -23.62 0.75 -1.25
N PHE A 33 -23.64 1.08 0.04
CA PHE A 33 -23.70 2.46 0.50
C PHE A 33 -22.43 3.25 0.16
N GLU A 34 -21.25 2.65 0.33
CA GLU A 34 -19.98 3.30 -0.05
C GLU A 34 -19.86 3.51 -1.55
N LYS A 35 -20.35 2.54 -2.36
CA LYS A 35 -20.40 2.71 -3.82
C LYS A 35 -21.28 3.91 -4.20
N LEU A 36 -22.44 4.02 -3.55
CA LEU A 36 -23.37 5.12 -3.77
C LEU A 36 -22.76 6.47 -3.30
N SER A 37 -22.15 6.51 -2.12
CA SER A 37 -21.52 7.73 -1.61
C SER A 37 -20.32 8.17 -2.43
N ASN A 38 -19.49 7.25 -2.92
CA ASN A 38 -18.35 7.58 -3.77
C ASN A 38 -18.81 8.11 -5.13
N TYR A 39 -19.96 7.64 -5.65
CA TYR A 39 -20.55 8.17 -6.87
C TYR A 39 -20.99 9.64 -6.72
N PHE A 40 -21.48 10.04 -5.54
CA PHE A 40 -21.98 11.40 -5.30
C PHE A 40 -20.95 12.38 -4.74
N ILE A 41 -19.90 11.90 -4.06
CA ILE A 41 -18.94 12.73 -3.31
C ILE A 41 -17.55 12.70 -3.97
N GLU A 42 -17.41 12.10 -5.16
CA GLU A 42 -16.14 11.98 -5.93
C GLU A 42 -14.95 11.40 -5.15
N LYS A 43 -15.20 10.73 -4.01
CA LYS A 43 -14.11 10.17 -3.20
C LYS A 43 -13.39 9.06 -3.95
N CYS A 44 -12.13 9.34 -4.29
CA CYS A 44 -11.24 8.38 -4.92
C CYS A 44 -10.80 7.27 -3.94
N ASN A 45 -11.54 6.16 -3.93
CA ASN A 45 -11.15 4.92 -3.27
C ASN A 45 -10.74 3.90 -4.33
N VAL A 46 -9.46 3.51 -4.35
CA VAL A 46 -8.98 2.46 -5.26
C VAL A 46 -9.37 1.11 -4.71
N LEU A 47 -10.03 0.28 -5.53
CA LEU A 47 -10.50 -1.06 -5.19
C LEU A 47 -9.88 -2.09 -6.13
N GLY A 48 -9.95 -3.37 -5.74
CA GLY A 48 -9.47 -4.48 -6.54
C GLY A 48 -7.94 -4.61 -6.55
N VAL A 49 -7.27 -4.08 -5.53
CA VAL A 49 -5.82 -4.26 -5.35
C VAL A 49 -5.57 -5.43 -4.41
N GLU A 50 -4.70 -6.33 -4.83
CA GLU A 50 -4.24 -7.49 -4.07
C GLU A 50 -2.71 -7.50 -4.02
N LEU A 51 -2.13 -7.69 -2.83
CA LEU A 51 -0.70 -7.75 -2.60
C LEU A 51 -0.37 -8.99 -1.77
N ASP A 52 0.50 -9.86 -2.27
CA ASP A 52 1.01 -11.04 -1.53
C ASP A 52 2.47 -10.80 -1.13
N LEU A 53 2.74 -10.77 0.17
CA LEU A 53 4.08 -10.63 0.74
C LEU A 53 4.61 -11.97 1.22
N ARG A 54 5.66 -12.47 0.57
CA ARG A 54 6.24 -13.78 0.84
C ARG A 54 7.44 -13.71 1.77
N LYS A 55 7.70 -14.82 2.48
CA LYS A 55 8.80 -14.97 3.45
C LYS A 55 10.20 -14.75 2.87
N ASP A 56 10.38 -14.94 1.57
CA ASP A 56 11.64 -14.79 0.85
C ASP A 56 11.91 -13.35 0.38
N SER A 57 11.19 -12.38 0.95
CA SER A 57 11.25 -10.95 0.58
C SER A 57 10.77 -10.65 -0.84
N THR A 58 10.01 -11.55 -1.46
CA THR A 58 9.36 -11.31 -2.76
C THR A 58 7.89 -10.94 -2.61
N PHE A 59 7.36 -10.21 -3.60
CA PHE A 59 5.93 -9.86 -3.65
C PHE A 59 5.31 -10.11 -5.03
N THR A 60 3.99 -10.25 -5.03
CA THR A 60 3.15 -10.06 -6.22
C THR A 60 2.05 -9.06 -5.92
N LEU A 61 1.87 -8.07 -6.79
CA LEU A 61 0.82 -7.05 -6.74
C LEU A 61 -0.08 -7.26 -7.95
N SER A 62 -1.39 -7.30 -7.74
CA SER A 62 -2.38 -7.40 -8.80
C SER A 62 -3.44 -6.33 -8.62
N THR A 63 -3.84 -5.74 -9.73
CA THR A 63 -4.94 -4.80 -9.86
C THR A 63 -5.78 -5.20 -11.07
N CYS A 64 -6.92 -4.55 -11.30
CA CYS A 64 -7.75 -4.87 -12.47
C CYS A 64 -7.05 -4.66 -13.82
N SER A 65 -6.00 -3.82 -13.89
CA SER A 65 -5.33 -3.46 -15.15
C SER A 65 -3.85 -3.85 -15.20
N TYR A 66 -3.29 -4.31 -14.08
CA TYR A 66 -1.84 -4.41 -13.94
C TYR A 66 -1.44 -5.46 -12.90
N GLU A 67 -0.44 -6.26 -13.26
CA GLU A 67 0.24 -7.19 -12.37
C GLU A 67 1.74 -6.86 -12.28
N ALA A 68 2.27 -6.90 -11.06
CA ALA A 68 3.67 -6.67 -10.77
C ALA A 68 4.25 -7.73 -9.86
N SER A 69 5.56 -7.92 -9.95
CA SER A 69 6.31 -8.72 -9.00
C SER A 69 7.68 -8.11 -8.75
N GLY A 70 8.24 -8.38 -7.58
CA GLY A 70 9.52 -7.81 -7.21
C GLY A 70 9.96 -8.20 -5.82
N VAL A 71 10.78 -7.36 -5.21
CA VAL A 71 11.27 -7.53 -3.85
C VAL A 71 10.76 -6.43 -2.94
N TRP A 72 10.48 -6.77 -1.69
CA TRP A 72 10.04 -5.81 -0.70
C TRP A 72 11.06 -5.68 0.43
N ASN A 73 11.08 -4.51 1.06
CA ASN A 73 11.79 -4.28 2.31
C ASN A 73 10.98 -3.37 3.22
N ILE A 74 11.36 -3.33 4.50
CA ILE A 74 10.71 -2.49 5.50
C ILE A 74 11.77 -1.58 6.10
N ASN A 75 11.45 -0.30 6.20
CA ASN A 75 12.22 0.66 6.97
C ASN A 75 11.26 1.41 7.90
N LYS A 76 11.42 1.19 9.21
CA LYS A 76 10.50 1.69 10.26
C LYS A 76 9.05 1.26 9.96
N ASP A 77 8.18 2.21 9.69
CA ASP A 77 6.74 2.01 9.48
C ASP A 77 6.38 2.04 8.00
N THR A 78 7.37 1.90 7.11
CA THR A 78 7.19 1.98 5.67
C THR A 78 7.63 0.68 5.00
N LEU A 79 6.71 0.06 4.27
CA LEU A 79 6.97 -1.02 3.33
C LEU A 79 7.33 -0.39 1.98
N PHE A 80 8.46 -0.78 1.38
CA PHE A 80 8.80 -0.39 0.01
C PHE A 80 8.74 -1.61 -0.90
N LEU A 81 8.17 -1.42 -2.08
CA LEU A 81 8.08 -2.40 -3.15
C LEU A 81 8.99 -1.96 -4.29
N ASN A 82 9.99 -2.78 -4.60
CA ASN A 82 10.87 -2.59 -5.73
C ASN A 82 10.45 -3.55 -6.84
N HIS A 83 9.81 -2.98 -7.86
CA HIS A 83 9.28 -3.72 -9.00
C HIS A 83 10.39 -4.28 -9.87
N LEU A 84 10.38 -5.59 -10.13
CA LEU A 84 11.31 -6.27 -11.02
C LEU A 84 10.66 -6.67 -12.36
N LYS A 85 9.37 -7.01 -12.33
CA LYS A 85 8.58 -7.36 -13.53
C LYS A 85 7.20 -6.74 -13.46
N ASN A 86 6.78 -6.14 -14.57
CA ASN A 86 5.56 -5.36 -14.70
C ASN A 86 4.82 -5.80 -15.97
N ASN A 87 3.68 -6.47 -15.81
CA ASN A 87 2.80 -6.91 -16.89
C ASN A 87 1.52 -6.07 -16.84
N SER A 88 1.30 -5.25 -17.87
CA SER A 88 0.03 -4.56 -18.06
C SER A 88 -0.87 -5.47 -18.91
N SER A 89 -2.11 -5.68 -18.49
CA SER A 89 -3.08 -6.44 -19.28
C SER A 89 -3.41 -5.66 -20.56
N LYS A 90 -3.25 -6.29 -21.72
CA LYS A 90 -3.38 -5.70 -23.06
C LYS A 90 -4.82 -5.32 -23.48
N ASP A 91 -5.78 -5.33 -22.56
CA ASP A 91 -7.19 -5.09 -22.89
C ASP A 91 -7.57 -3.60 -22.91
N SER A 92 -6.63 -2.70 -22.64
CA SER A 92 -6.85 -1.26 -22.81
C SER A 92 -6.49 -0.87 -24.24
N ILE A 93 -7.50 -0.41 -24.98
CA ILE A 93 -7.40 0.27 -26.28
C ILE A 93 -6.43 1.45 -26.12
N ILE A 94 -5.14 1.22 -26.32
CA ILE A 94 -4.10 2.24 -26.16
C ILE A 94 -3.21 2.19 -27.40
N ASP A 95 -3.37 3.15 -28.31
CA ASP A 95 -2.32 4.16 -28.45
C ASP A 95 -0.87 3.65 -28.46
N SER A 96 -0.38 2.96 -29.49
CA SER A 96 0.96 2.36 -29.49
C SER A 96 2.10 3.35 -29.15
N ALA A 97 1.87 4.65 -29.35
CA ALA A 97 2.75 5.75 -28.96
C ALA A 97 2.79 6.03 -27.44
N GLU A 98 1.66 5.89 -26.72
CA GLU A 98 1.53 6.13 -25.27
C GLU A 98 2.22 5.02 -24.44
N ILE A 99 2.36 3.83 -25.02
CA ILE A 99 2.99 2.67 -24.39
C ILE A 99 4.49 2.90 -24.10
N ASN A 100 5.17 3.75 -24.88
CA ASN A 100 6.59 4.03 -24.69
C ASN A 100 6.86 5.04 -23.57
N GLU A 101 5.98 6.02 -23.36
CA GLU A 101 6.07 6.93 -22.20
C GLU A 101 5.74 6.19 -20.88
N LEU A 102 4.79 5.24 -20.92
CA LEU A 102 4.49 4.36 -19.80
C LEU A 102 5.65 3.41 -19.42
N LYS A 103 6.58 3.11 -20.33
CA LYS A 103 7.75 2.26 -20.04
C LYS A 103 8.82 3.00 -19.24
N GLU A 104 8.99 4.30 -19.43
CA GLU A 104 9.96 5.13 -18.69
C GLU A 104 9.49 5.39 -17.24
N LEU A 105 8.18 5.40 -16.99
CA LEU A 105 7.61 5.49 -15.63
C LEU A 105 7.79 4.21 -14.77
N LYS A 106 8.31 3.10 -15.33
CA LYS A 106 8.35 1.75 -14.70
C LYS A 106 9.37 1.53 -13.58
N LYS A 107 10.07 2.56 -13.11
CA LYS A 107 10.97 2.47 -11.95
C LYS A 107 10.48 3.26 -10.73
N LYS A 108 9.18 3.51 -10.60
CA LYS A 108 8.64 4.01 -9.34
C LYS A 108 8.62 2.87 -8.33
N SER A 109 9.43 2.98 -7.29
CA SER A 109 9.23 2.20 -6.05
C SER A 109 7.90 2.65 -5.45
N GLU A 110 6.98 1.70 -5.25
CA GLU A 110 5.76 1.94 -4.50
C GLU A 110 6.06 1.82 -3.00
N TYR A 111 5.37 2.60 -2.17
CA TYR A 111 5.54 2.52 -0.73
C TYR A 111 4.20 2.59 0.00
N TYR A 112 4.13 1.92 1.13
CA TYR A 112 2.95 1.84 1.99
C TYR A 112 3.34 2.12 3.43
N LEU A 113 2.56 2.92 4.13
CA LEU A 113 2.63 3.07 5.58
C LEU A 113 1.95 1.87 6.25
N ILE A 114 2.64 1.28 7.22
CA ILE A 114 2.17 0.17 8.04
C ILE A 114 1.45 0.75 9.26
N LYS A 115 0.17 0.42 9.43
CA LYS A 115 -0.61 0.84 10.59
C LYS A 115 -1.64 -0.22 10.96
N ASP A 116 -1.54 -0.78 12.17
CA ASP A 116 -2.50 -1.74 12.72
C ASP A 116 -2.80 -2.93 11.77
N ASP A 117 -1.75 -3.58 11.25
CA ASP A 117 -1.83 -4.65 10.21
C ASP A 117 -2.48 -4.23 8.89
N LYS A 118 -2.53 -2.92 8.60
CA LYS A 118 -2.98 -2.37 7.32
C LYS A 118 -1.84 -1.70 6.59
N LEU A 119 -1.95 -1.70 5.28
CA LEU A 119 -1.05 -0.98 4.39
C LEU A 119 -1.79 0.21 3.79
N ILE A 120 -1.24 1.40 3.96
CA ILE A 120 -1.86 2.65 3.52
C ILE A 120 -0.95 3.33 2.50
N GLN A 121 -1.46 3.56 1.30
CA GLN A 121 -0.80 4.36 0.27
C GLN A 121 -1.66 5.59 -0.03
N SER A 122 -1.01 6.74 -0.10
CA SER A 122 -1.62 7.98 -0.57
C SER A 122 -0.99 8.33 -1.91
N ASN A 123 -1.78 8.34 -2.97
CA ASN A 123 -1.34 8.84 -4.27
C ASN A 123 -1.84 10.29 -4.40
N GLU A 124 -0.91 11.24 -4.48
CA GLU A 124 -1.23 12.59 -4.95
C GLU A 124 -1.55 12.49 -6.44
N THR A 125 -2.79 12.80 -6.81
CA THR A 125 -3.17 12.98 -8.21
C THR A 125 -3.07 14.46 -8.58
N VAL A 126 -2.94 14.75 -9.87
CA VAL A 126 -2.65 16.08 -10.43
C VAL A 126 -3.73 17.13 -10.06
N ASP A 127 -4.93 16.67 -9.67
CA ASP A 127 -6.06 17.52 -9.31
C ASP A 127 -6.43 17.39 -7.82
N SER A 128 -5.51 17.73 -6.91
CA SER A 128 -5.73 18.12 -5.50
C SER A 128 -6.48 17.18 -4.53
N GLU A 129 -7.07 16.07 -4.98
CA GLU A 129 -7.63 15.03 -4.10
C GLU A 129 -6.66 13.84 -4.02
N SER A 130 -6.22 13.54 -2.79
CA SER A 130 -5.36 12.38 -2.53
C SER A 130 -6.18 11.10 -2.56
N CYS A 131 -5.98 10.28 -3.59
CA CYS A 131 -6.55 8.94 -3.65
C CYS A 131 -5.87 8.06 -2.60
N LYS A 132 -6.65 7.43 -1.73
CA LYS A 132 -6.13 6.56 -0.67
C LYS A 132 -6.40 5.10 -0.99
N ILE A 133 -5.35 4.29 -0.95
CA ILE A 133 -5.44 2.83 -0.98
C ILE A 133 -5.23 2.32 0.44
N THR A 134 -6.12 1.46 0.91
CA THR A 134 -5.95 0.76 2.19
C THR A 134 -6.10 -0.73 1.96
N LEU A 135 -5.02 -1.48 2.19
CA LEU A 135 -5.01 -2.93 2.09
C LEU A 135 -5.10 -3.55 3.48
N HIS A 136 -5.90 -4.61 3.57
CA HIS A 136 -6.15 -5.36 4.80
C HIS A 136 -5.59 -6.77 4.64
N LEU A 137 -4.92 -7.27 5.68
CA LEU A 137 -4.51 -8.67 5.73
C LEU A 137 -5.74 -9.59 5.62
N VAL A 138 -5.72 -10.48 4.64
CA VAL A 138 -6.70 -11.54 4.43
C VAL A 138 -6.26 -12.75 5.25
N LYS A 139 -7.05 -13.12 6.25
CA LYS A 139 -6.84 -14.30 7.08
C LYS A 139 -7.47 -15.54 6.47
#